data_AF-A0ABD5VB25-F1
#
_entry.id   AF-A0ABD5VB25-F1
#
_cell.length_a   1.000
_cell.length_b   1.000
_cell.length_c   1.000
_cell.angle_alpha   90.00
_cell.angle_beta   90.00
_cell.angle_gamma   90.00
#
_symmetry.space_group_name_H-M   'P 1'
#
loop_
_entity.id
_entity.type
_entity.pdbx_description
1 polymer ?
#
loop_
_entity_poly.entity_id
_entity_poly.type
_entity_poly.pdbx_seq_one_letter_code
_entity_poly.pdbx_strand_id
1 'polypeptide(L)'
;MPGDGHRPTTPTSTDRDADERRVGDDDPRTDADERGVGDDDPRTDADERGVGDDDPVPGSPVLESVLENARNRRHLGTRLAATGDRLDADALADVVRHGPVLEALLAGPMDRREIEAHLNVSRATSHRLARWLDEHEFVEKDDGRLHLTGRGEAVAEEVLRFEATVRTADRLAPLLDAVCPDHQEFVLEPFVDATVTVADPDDPYRPVERFAELAADSETFRGFNTTPMTPPVRRGRDDHVLDGTETEVVYRRSAAEKLLETAPERARDAIAAGHLTIRTRETLPYGLAVFDDRVGIAGYDDRTGLATVFVDTDDDVAREWGERVYRAVRADADPLDARTLED
;
A
#
# COMPACT_ATOMS: atom_id res chain seq x y z
N MET A 1 41.67 -44.86 -11.14
CA MET A 1 41.85 -43.41 -11.30
C MET A 1 40.78 -42.71 -10.47
N PRO A 2 41.14 -42.05 -9.36
CA PRO A 2 40.22 -41.30 -8.51
C PRO A 2 40.09 -39.83 -8.96
N GLY A 3 39.18 -39.09 -8.34
CA GLY A 3 39.08 -37.64 -8.41
C GLY A 3 38.54 -37.08 -7.09
N ASP A 4 39.36 -36.29 -6.39
CA ASP A 4 39.10 -35.73 -5.05
C ASP A 4 38.27 -34.43 -5.06
N GLY A 5 37.77 -34.03 -3.88
CA GLY A 5 37.13 -32.74 -3.61
C GLY A 5 36.34 -32.78 -2.29
N HIS A 6 37.00 -32.86 -1.13
CA HIS A 6 37.50 -31.75 -0.30
C HIS A 6 36.41 -30.82 0.29
N ARG A 7 36.40 -30.70 1.63
CA ARG A 7 35.47 -29.86 2.42
C ARG A 7 36.00 -28.42 2.57
N PRO A 8 35.13 -27.42 2.77
CA PRO A 8 35.54 -26.12 3.32
C PRO A 8 35.58 -26.13 4.86
N THR A 9 36.46 -25.32 5.42
CA THR A 9 36.69 -25.12 6.87
C THR A 9 36.17 -23.76 7.35
N THR A 10 35.72 -23.70 8.60
CA THR A 10 35.48 -22.44 9.34
C THR A 10 36.79 -21.75 9.75
N PRO A 11 36.76 -20.44 10.04
CA PRO A 11 37.66 -19.79 10.99
C PRO A 11 36.92 -19.33 12.27
N THR A 12 37.70 -19.10 13.33
CA THR A 12 37.22 -18.91 14.71
C THR A 12 37.65 -17.54 15.28
N SER A 13 36.86 -17.04 16.24
CA SER A 13 37.06 -15.91 17.16
C SER A 13 38.50 -15.56 17.61
N THR A 14 38.78 -14.25 17.72
CA THR A 14 39.35 -13.56 18.90
C THR A 14 38.90 -12.07 18.82
N ASP A 15 38.19 -11.44 19.77
CA ASP A 15 38.43 -11.24 21.22
C ASP A 15 39.51 -10.18 21.53
N ARG A 16 39.09 -8.95 21.93
CA ARG A 16 39.46 -8.32 23.23
C ARG A 16 39.08 -6.83 23.45
N ASP A 17 38.64 -6.62 24.70
CA ASP A 17 38.92 -5.53 25.65
C ASP A 17 38.45 -4.08 25.43
N ALA A 18 38.10 -3.49 26.58
CA ALA A 18 37.59 -2.13 26.77
C ALA A 18 38.45 -1.37 27.79
N ASP A 19 38.50 -0.04 27.64
CA ASP A 19 38.90 0.98 28.63
C ASP A 19 38.85 2.37 27.92
N GLU A 20 38.73 3.54 28.54
CA GLU A 20 38.07 3.96 29.78
C GLU A 20 38.04 5.51 29.83
N ARG A 21 37.14 6.11 30.64
CA ARG A 21 37.28 7.40 31.36
C ARG A 21 37.29 8.79 30.64
N ARG A 22 36.37 9.62 31.17
CA ARG A 22 36.51 11.01 31.71
C ARG A 22 36.28 12.25 30.81
N VAL A 23 35.07 12.82 30.97
CA VAL A 23 34.74 14.10 31.65
C VAL A 23 35.84 15.18 31.74
N GLY A 24 35.46 16.40 31.32
CA GLY A 24 36.02 17.68 31.76
C GLY A 24 35.07 18.84 31.43
N ASP A 25 34.54 19.52 32.46
CA ASP A 25 33.86 20.82 32.34
C ASP A 25 34.88 21.94 32.04
N ASP A 26 34.45 23.03 31.40
CA ASP A 26 34.77 24.42 31.82
C ASP A 26 34.03 25.47 30.95
N ASP A 27 33.24 26.33 31.60
CA ASP A 27 32.77 27.66 31.13
C ASP A 27 33.17 28.66 32.22
N PRO A 28 33.76 29.83 31.89
CA PRO A 28 32.97 31.05 32.09
C PRO A 28 33.31 32.27 31.18
N ARG A 29 32.25 32.92 30.66
CA ARG A 29 32.00 34.40 30.63
C ARG A 29 33.02 35.32 29.92
N THR A 30 32.62 36.26 29.05
CA THR A 30 32.35 37.72 29.32
C THR A 30 32.44 38.47 27.96
N ASP A 31 31.89 39.66 27.66
CA ASP A 31 30.97 40.60 28.35
C ASP A 31 30.18 41.49 27.33
N ALA A 32 29.51 42.56 27.80
CA ALA A 32 28.99 43.72 27.03
C ALA A 32 30.12 44.58 26.37
N ASP A 33 29.92 45.64 25.57
CA ASP A 33 28.82 46.58 25.24
C ASP A 33 29.15 47.12 23.80
N GLU A 34 28.25 47.67 22.97
CA GLU A 34 27.95 49.12 22.89
C GLU A 34 26.87 49.40 21.80
N ARG A 35 26.41 50.66 21.73
CA ARG A 35 25.11 51.08 21.17
C ARG A 35 25.22 51.78 19.81
N GLY A 36 24.18 51.66 18.99
CA GLY A 36 23.98 52.46 17.77
C GLY A 36 22.49 52.71 17.46
N VAL A 37 22.01 53.91 17.78
CA VAL A 37 20.73 54.49 17.31
C VAL A 37 21.02 55.19 15.96
N GLY A 38 20.16 55.22 14.95
CA GLY A 38 18.81 54.66 14.69
C GLY A 38 18.35 55.17 13.30
N ASP A 39 17.10 54.90 12.89
CA ASP A 39 16.22 55.82 12.12
C ASP A 39 14.96 55.10 11.58
N ASP A 40 13.92 55.88 11.29
CA ASP A 40 12.55 55.45 10.99
C ASP A 40 12.30 54.92 9.55
N ASP A 41 11.36 53.98 9.43
CA ASP A 41 10.04 54.12 8.75
C ASP A 41 9.56 52.76 8.18
N PRO A 42 8.26 52.39 8.28
CA PRO A 42 7.85 50.99 8.20
C PRO A 42 7.35 50.56 6.81
N ARG A 43 7.73 49.36 6.40
CA ARG A 43 6.92 48.51 5.51
C ARG A 43 6.91 47.08 6.03
N THR A 44 5.94 46.81 6.90
CA THR A 44 5.42 45.46 7.07
C THR A 44 4.62 45.09 5.83
N ASP A 45 5.31 44.68 4.77
CA ASP A 45 4.68 43.84 3.77
C ASP A 45 4.36 42.52 4.49
N ALA A 46 3.07 42.29 4.71
CA ALA A 46 2.61 41.10 5.39
C ALA A 46 3.04 39.89 4.56
N ASP A 47 3.79 38.99 5.21
CA ASP A 47 4.06 37.65 4.75
C ASP A 47 2.71 36.90 4.72
N GLU A 48 1.93 37.13 3.65
CA GLU A 48 0.71 36.36 3.31
C GLU A 48 1.13 34.94 2.94
N ARG A 49 1.61 34.21 3.95
CA ARG A 49 1.53 32.76 3.98
C ARG A 49 0.05 32.46 3.89
N GLY A 50 -0.37 32.09 2.69
CA GLY A 50 -1.68 31.48 2.49
C GLY A 50 -1.81 30.38 3.53
N VAL A 51 -2.81 30.53 4.40
CA VAL A 51 -3.19 29.47 5.34
C VAL A 51 -3.79 28.38 4.48
N GLY A 52 -2.92 27.49 4.01
CA GLY A 52 -3.30 26.32 3.23
C GLY A 52 -4.18 25.41 4.06
N ASP A 53 -5.13 24.77 3.39
CA ASP A 53 -6.13 23.85 3.95
C ASP A 53 -5.49 22.48 4.28
N ASP A 54 -4.25 22.51 4.81
CA ASP A 54 -3.32 21.38 4.96
C ASP A 54 -3.38 20.72 6.35
N ASP A 55 -4.39 21.03 7.17
CA ASP A 55 -4.73 20.15 8.29
C ASP A 55 -5.23 18.82 7.70
N PRO A 56 -4.64 17.66 8.06
CA PRO A 56 -4.98 16.39 7.42
C PRO A 56 -6.42 16.02 7.76
N VAL A 57 -7.32 16.25 6.79
CA VAL A 57 -8.72 15.84 6.88
C VAL A 57 -8.75 14.35 7.23
N PRO A 58 -9.29 13.95 8.40
CA PRO A 58 -9.35 12.55 8.78
C PRO A 58 -10.20 11.81 7.75
N GLY A 59 -9.79 10.59 7.41
CA GLY A 59 -10.52 9.81 6.43
C GLY A 59 -11.88 9.37 6.94
N SER A 60 -12.64 8.71 6.08
CA SER A 60 -13.89 8.05 6.44
C SER A 60 -13.67 7.13 7.64
N PRO A 61 -14.68 6.97 8.53
CA PRO A 61 -14.60 6.04 9.65
C PRO A 61 -14.26 4.60 9.23
N VAL A 62 -14.62 4.23 7.99
CA VAL A 62 -14.28 2.93 7.38
C VAL A 62 -12.78 2.86 7.12
N LEU A 63 -12.19 3.85 6.44
CA LEU A 63 -10.77 3.87 6.15
C LEU A 63 -9.90 4.00 7.41
N GLU A 64 -10.30 4.81 8.39
CA GLU A 64 -9.60 4.86 9.69
C GLU A 64 -9.66 3.51 10.41
N SER A 65 -10.80 2.78 10.33
CA SER A 65 -10.91 1.43 10.87
C SER A 65 -9.99 0.43 10.13
N VAL A 66 -9.93 0.47 8.79
CA VAL A 66 -9.02 -0.38 8.00
C VAL A 66 -7.55 -0.09 8.33
N LEU A 67 -7.17 1.19 8.46
CA LEU A 67 -5.82 1.59 8.87
C LEU A 67 -5.50 1.17 10.31
N GLU A 68 -6.44 1.35 11.25
CA GLU A 68 -6.26 0.91 12.63
C GLU A 68 -6.09 -0.61 12.68
N ASN A 69 -6.90 -1.37 11.95
CA ASN A 69 -6.78 -2.82 11.83
C ASN A 69 -5.42 -3.23 11.23
N ALA A 70 -4.96 -2.57 10.16
CA ALA A 70 -3.64 -2.84 9.57
C ALA A 70 -2.47 -2.53 10.54
N ARG A 71 -2.56 -1.45 11.32
CA ARG A 71 -1.59 -1.08 12.36
C ARG A 71 -1.63 -2.04 13.56
N ASN A 72 -2.82 -2.46 13.97
CA ASN A 72 -3.05 -3.42 15.06
C ASN A 72 -2.48 -4.80 14.73
N ARG A 73 -2.63 -5.28 13.47
CA ARG A 73 -2.08 -6.58 13.00
C ARG A 73 -0.59 -6.77 13.36
N ARG A 74 0.22 -5.70 13.24
CA ARG A 74 1.66 -5.71 13.57
C ARG A 74 1.96 -6.04 15.05
N HIS A 75 1.02 -5.72 15.95
CA HIS A 75 1.16 -5.90 17.39
C HIS A 75 0.33 -7.06 17.95
N LEU A 76 -0.56 -7.68 17.15
CA LEU A 76 -1.36 -8.84 17.55
C LEU A 76 -0.49 -10.00 18.05
N GLY A 77 0.66 -10.25 17.41
CA GLY A 77 1.62 -11.27 17.84
C GLY A 77 2.07 -11.07 19.29
N THR A 78 2.43 -9.85 19.68
CA THR A 78 2.83 -9.52 21.06
C THR A 78 1.65 -9.59 22.02
N ARG A 79 0.47 -9.08 21.63
CA ARG A 79 -0.74 -9.09 22.47
C ARG A 79 -1.21 -10.52 22.77
N LEU A 80 -1.25 -11.39 21.77
CA LEU A 80 -1.60 -12.81 21.91
C LEU A 80 -0.51 -13.64 22.60
N ALA A 81 0.74 -13.16 22.67
CA ALA A 81 1.75 -13.78 23.52
C ALA A 81 1.55 -13.41 25.00
N ALA A 82 1.13 -12.17 25.27
CA ALA A 82 0.88 -11.67 26.62
C ALA A 82 -0.35 -12.28 27.31
N THR A 83 -1.33 -12.80 26.56
CA THR A 83 -2.49 -13.52 27.12
C THR A 83 -2.12 -14.92 27.66
N GLY A 84 -1.00 -15.49 27.23
CA GLY A 84 -0.53 -16.83 27.66
C GLY A 84 -1.33 -18.01 27.11
N ASP A 85 -2.44 -17.75 26.41
CA ASP A 85 -3.34 -18.75 25.85
C ASP A 85 -3.41 -18.58 24.32
N ARG A 86 -2.83 -19.55 23.61
CA ARG A 86 -2.80 -19.62 22.14
C ARG A 86 -3.57 -20.86 21.73
N LEU A 87 -4.52 -20.67 20.80
CA LEU A 87 -5.09 -21.80 20.08
C LEU A 87 -3.97 -22.60 19.40
N ASP A 88 -4.02 -23.92 19.51
CA ASP A 88 -3.11 -24.80 18.81
C ASP A 88 -3.42 -24.82 17.29
N ALA A 89 -2.48 -25.36 16.52
CA ALA A 89 -2.57 -25.35 15.07
C ALA A 89 -3.70 -26.27 14.53
N ASP A 90 -4.05 -27.34 15.25
CA ASP A 90 -5.09 -28.27 14.82
C ASP A 90 -6.48 -27.65 15.04
N ALA A 91 -6.69 -26.97 16.17
CA ALA A 91 -7.90 -26.19 16.44
C ALA A 91 -8.13 -25.07 15.41
N LEU A 92 -7.08 -24.34 15.04
CA LEU A 92 -7.14 -23.33 13.96
C LEU A 92 -7.43 -23.97 12.60
N ALA A 93 -6.76 -25.07 12.27
CA ALA A 93 -6.96 -25.79 11.01
C ALA A 93 -8.38 -26.37 10.89
N ASP A 94 -8.97 -26.84 11.99
CA ASP A 94 -10.36 -27.32 12.00
C ASP A 94 -11.38 -26.19 11.87
N VAL A 95 -11.16 -25.03 12.48
CA VAL A 95 -12.02 -23.85 12.25
C VAL A 95 -12.00 -23.45 10.77
N VAL A 96 -10.83 -23.35 10.14
CA VAL A 96 -10.70 -23.05 8.71
C VAL A 96 -11.33 -24.16 7.85
N ARG A 97 -11.14 -25.44 8.19
CA ARG A 97 -11.76 -26.58 7.48
C ARG A 97 -13.29 -26.53 7.47
N HIS A 98 -13.90 -25.94 8.50
CA HIS A 98 -15.35 -25.80 8.63
C HIS A 98 -15.87 -24.42 8.16
N GLY A 99 -15.00 -23.55 7.61
CA GLY A 99 -15.36 -22.24 7.04
C GLY A 99 -16.61 -22.27 6.15
N PRO A 100 -16.74 -23.18 5.16
CA PRO A 100 -17.91 -23.19 4.27
C PRO A 100 -19.25 -23.43 4.97
N VAL A 101 -19.30 -24.16 6.09
CA VAL A 101 -20.56 -24.33 6.84
C VAL A 101 -20.83 -23.17 7.79
N LEU A 102 -19.78 -22.49 8.27
CA LEU A 102 -19.89 -21.26 9.04
C LEU A 102 -20.41 -20.12 8.15
N GLU A 103 -19.83 -19.93 6.95
CA GLU A 103 -20.29 -18.98 5.93
C GLU A 103 -21.76 -19.22 5.54
N ALA A 104 -22.13 -20.47 5.22
CA ALA A 104 -23.50 -20.80 4.85
C ALA A 104 -24.51 -20.44 5.95
N LEU A 105 -24.15 -20.64 7.23
CA LEU A 105 -25.01 -20.29 8.36
C LEU A 105 -24.97 -18.80 8.73
N LEU A 106 -23.91 -18.07 8.38
CA LEU A 106 -23.80 -16.62 8.49
C LEU A 106 -24.74 -15.92 7.48
N ALA A 107 -24.87 -16.48 6.28
CA ALA A 107 -25.86 -16.04 5.29
C ALA A 107 -27.32 -16.33 5.71
N GLY A 108 -27.53 -17.30 6.60
CA GLY A 108 -28.78 -17.49 7.32
C GLY A 108 -28.98 -18.90 7.90
N PRO A 109 -29.94 -19.10 8.81
CA PRO A 109 -30.15 -20.38 9.47
C PRO A 109 -30.51 -21.51 8.49
N MET A 110 -30.02 -22.73 8.75
CA MET A 110 -30.25 -23.91 7.89
C MET A 110 -30.46 -25.20 8.69
N ASP A 111 -31.28 -26.11 8.17
CA ASP A 111 -31.34 -27.51 8.61
C ASP A 111 -30.23 -28.37 7.94
N ARG A 112 -30.10 -29.63 8.39
CA ARG A 112 -29.05 -30.54 7.89
C ARG A 112 -29.20 -30.92 6.41
N ARG A 113 -30.40 -30.93 5.85
CA ARG A 113 -30.65 -31.18 4.42
C ARG A 113 -30.34 -29.94 3.59
N GLU A 114 -30.65 -28.77 4.12
CA GLU A 114 -30.27 -27.49 3.51
C GLU A 114 -28.74 -27.38 3.44
N ILE A 115 -28.00 -27.68 4.52
CA ILE A 115 -26.53 -27.78 4.51
C ILE A 115 -26.02 -28.85 3.52
N GLU A 116 -26.68 -30.02 3.44
CA GLU A 116 -26.32 -31.09 2.51
C GLU A 116 -26.40 -30.62 1.04
N ALA A 117 -27.49 -29.93 0.69
CA ALA A 117 -27.73 -29.40 -0.65
C ALA A 117 -26.86 -28.19 -0.98
N HIS A 118 -26.73 -27.23 -0.05
CA HIS A 118 -26.00 -25.98 -0.25
C HIS A 118 -24.49 -26.21 -0.45
N LEU A 119 -23.89 -27.08 0.37
CA LEU A 119 -22.47 -27.43 0.27
C LEU A 119 -22.18 -28.60 -0.69
N ASN A 120 -23.20 -29.19 -1.30
CA ASN A 120 -23.10 -30.39 -2.14
C ASN A 120 -22.29 -31.53 -1.48
N VAL A 121 -22.53 -31.75 -0.19
CA VAL A 121 -21.85 -32.78 0.62
C VAL A 121 -22.75 -34.00 0.83
N SER A 122 -22.18 -35.13 1.27
CA SER A 122 -23.01 -36.27 1.69
C SER A 122 -23.79 -35.96 2.97
N ARG A 123 -24.98 -36.56 3.15
CA ARG A 123 -25.71 -36.57 4.43
C ARG A 123 -24.84 -36.88 5.65
N ALA A 124 -23.92 -37.85 5.51
CA ALA A 124 -23.01 -38.23 6.59
C ALA A 124 -22.00 -37.12 6.92
N THR A 125 -21.59 -36.33 5.92
CA THR A 125 -20.77 -35.13 6.12
C THR A 125 -21.57 -34.02 6.78
N SER A 126 -22.75 -33.67 6.27
CA SER A 126 -23.64 -32.66 6.90
C SER A 126 -23.91 -32.97 8.38
N HIS A 127 -24.20 -34.24 8.71
CA HIS A 127 -24.37 -34.68 10.09
C HIS A 127 -23.10 -34.53 10.95
N ARG A 128 -21.89 -34.63 10.39
CA ARG A 128 -20.63 -34.37 11.11
C ARG A 128 -20.39 -32.88 11.30
N LEU A 129 -20.58 -32.06 10.26
CA LEU A 129 -20.46 -30.60 10.31
C LEU A 129 -21.39 -30.01 11.39
N ALA A 130 -22.67 -30.37 11.33
CA ALA A 130 -23.68 -29.95 12.31
C ALA A 130 -23.41 -30.44 13.74
N ARG A 131 -22.65 -31.53 13.91
CA ARG A 131 -22.25 -32.03 15.23
C ARG A 131 -21.00 -31.29 15.74
N TRP A 132 -20.02 -31.03 14.88
CA TRP A 132 -18.83 -30.26 15.23
C TRP A 132 -19.21 -28.84 15.67
N LEU A 133 -20.12 -28.17 14.96
CA LEU A 133 -20.63 -26.85 15.33
C LEU A 133 -21.31 -26.83 16.71
N ASP A 134 -22.12 -27.85 17.01
CA ASP A 134 -22.84 -28.06 18.28
C ASP A 134 -21.85 -28.36 19.43
N GLU A 135 -20.86 -29.22 19.19
CA GLU A 135 -19.79 -29.55 20.14
C GLU A 135 -18.84 -28.37 20.47
N HIS A 136 -18.78 -27.34 19.60
CA HIS A 136 -17.99 -26.13 19.81
C HIS A 136 -18.82 -24.90 20.23
N GLU A 137 -20.13 -25.06 20.46
CA GLU A 137 -21.07 -23.98 20.82
C GLU A 137 -21.13 -22.84 19.78
N PHE A 138 -20.77 -23.13 18.52
CA PHE A 138 -20.88 -22.18 17.41
C PHE A 138 -22.31 -22.08 16.87
N VAL A 139 -23.16 -23.06 17.14
CA VAL A 139 -24.59 -23.02 16.79
C VAL A 139 -25.47 -23.30 17.99
N GLU A 140 -26.66 -22.70 17.96
CA GLU A 140 -27.82 -23.16 18.70
C GLU A 140 -28.89 -23.69 17.75
N LYS A 141 -29.90 -24.37 18.30
CA LYS A 141 -30.92 -25.05 17.52
C LYS A 141 -32.31 -24.56 17.88
N ASP A 142 -32.92 -23.80 16.97
CA ASP A 142 -34.30 -23.33 17.07
C ASP A 142 -35.16 -23.90 15.92
N ASP A 143 -36.40 -24.27 16.23
CA ASP A 143 -37.39 -24.89 15.34
C ASP A 143 -36.88 -25.98 14.35
N GLY A 144 -35.81 -26.68 14.73
CA GLY A 144 -35.19 -27.73 13.92
C GLY A 144 -33.99 -27.29 13.07
N ARG A 145 -33.79 -25.98 12.90
CA ARG A 145 -32.72 -25.35 12.11
C ARG A 145 -31.55 -24.95 13.02
N LEU A 146 -30.37 -24.75 12.44
CA LEU A 146 -29.17 -24.31 13.13
C LEU A 146 -28.99 -22.82 12.90
N HIS A 147 -28.74 -22.09 13.97
CA HIS A 147 -28.46 -20.65 13.99
C HIS A 147 -27.05 -20.48 14.54
N LEU A 148 -26.23 -19.59 13.98
CA LEU A 148 -24.95 -19.26 14.64
C LEU A 148 -25.24 -18.60 15.98
N THR A 149 -24.43 -18.93 16.99
CA THR A 149 -24.34 -18.11 18.21
C THR A 149 -23.48 -16.89 17.89
N GLY A 150 -23.50 -15.83 18.71
CA GLY A 150 -22.60 -14.69 18.52
C GLY A 150 -21.11 -15.04 18.53
N ARG A 151 -20.73 -16.19 19.12
CA ARG A 151 -19.38 -16.77 19.00
C ARG A 151 -19.16 -17.41 17.63
N GLY A 152 -20.16 -18.12 17.11
CA GLY A 152 -20.14 -18.69 15.76
C GLY A 152 -20.10 -17.62 14.67
N GLU A 153 -20.86 -16.53 14.81
CA GLU A 153 -20.87 -15.37 13.90
C GLU A 153 -19.48 -14.73 13.82
N ALA A 154 -18.89 -14.36 14.97
CA ALA A 154 -17.56 -13.77 15.02
C ALA A 154 -16.47 -14.69 14.43
N VAL A 155 -16.56 -16.01 14.65
CA VAL A 155 -15.61 -16.96 14.06
C VAL A 155 -15.83 -17.11 12.55
N ALA A 156 -17.09 -17.10 12.07
CA ALA A 156 -17.41 -17.15 10.64
C ALA A 156 -16.85 -15.92 9.90
N GLU A 157 -17.07 -14.72 10.44
CA GLU A 157 -16.56 -13.46 9.89
C GLU A 157 -15.02 -13.42 9.83
N GLU A 158 -14.33 -13.84 10.89
CA GLU A 158 -12.86 -13.86 10.89
C GLU A 158 -12.27 -14.93 9.96
N VAL A 159 -12.95 -16.08 9.75
CA VAL A 159 -12.52 -17.07 8.75
C VAL A 159 -12.66 -16.51 7.34
N LEU A 160 -13.77 -15.83 7.03
CA LEU A 160 -13.98 -15.18 5.74
C LEU A 160 -12.95 -14.05 5.51
N ARG A 161 -12.72 -13.20 6.51
CA ARG A 161 -11.69 -12.14 6.42
C ARG A 161 -10.29 -12.72 6.26
N PHE A 162 -9.98 -13.83 6.92
CA PHE A 162 -8.71 -14.54 6.77
C PHE A 162 -8.54 -15.10 5.35
N GLU A 163 -9.54 -15.82 4.82
CA GLU A 163 -9.50 -16.35 3.45
C GLU A 163 -9.36 -15.22 2.42
N ALA A 164 -10.17 -14.18 2.53
CA ALA A 164 -10.07 -12.99 1.68
C ALA A 164 -8.68 -12.36 1.76
N THR A 165 -8.10 -12.21 2.97
CA THR A 165 -6.75 -11.64 3.15
C THR A 165 -5.67 -12.50 2.49
N VAL A 166 -5.69 -13.82 2.69
CA VAL A 166 -4.72 -14.76 2.10
C VAL A 166 -4.83 -14.75 0.58
N ARG A 167 -6.04 -14.91 0.05
CA ARG A 167 -6.31 -14.88 -1.39
C ARG A 167 -5.88 -13.56 -2.02
N THR A 168 -6.09 -12.44 -1.33
CA THR A 168 -5.66 -11.11 -1.81
C THR A 168 -4.14 -11.00 -1.83
N ALA A 169 -3.45 -11.44 -0.76
CA ALA A 169 -2.00 -11.47 -0.72
C ALA A 169 -1.40 -12.35 -1.83
N ASP A 170 -1.97 -13.54 -2.09
CA ASP A 170 -1.54 -14.42 -3.18
C ASP A 170 -1.72 -13.77 -4.57
N ARG A 171 -2.86 -13.11 -4.80
CA ARG A 171 -3.13 -12.37 -6.06
C ARG A 171 -2.19 -11.18 -6.25
N LEU A 172 -1.85 -10.50 -5.16
CA LEU A 172 -0.99 -9.31 -5.16
C LEU A 172 0.49 -9.63 -5.01
N ALA A 173 0.90 -10.89 -4.90
CA ALA A 173 2.29 -11.29 -4.75
C ALA A 173 3.25 -10.60 -5.76
N PRO A 174 2.94 -10.45 -7.06
CA PRO A 174 3.81 -9.73 -8.00
C PRO A 174 4.05 -8.26 -7.65
N LEU A 175 3.10 -7.61 -6.96
CA LEU A 175 3.25 -6.26 -6.43
C LEU A 175 3.99 -6.26 -5.09
N LEU A 176 3.63 -7.17 -4.18
CA LEU A 176 4.24 -7.28 -2.85
C LEU A 176 5.74 -7.63 -2.92
N ASP A 177 6.16 -8.40 -3.93
CA ASP A 177 7.56 -8.70 -4.22
C ASP A 177 8.33 -7.51 -4.84
N ALA A 178 7.62 -6.54 -5.42
CA ALA A 178 8.19 -5.38 -6.13
C ALA A 178 8.16 -4.08 -5.31
N VAL A 179 7.43 -4.01 -4.19
CA VAL A 179 7.42 -2.85 -3.29
C VAL A 179 8.26 -3.13 -2.04
N CYS A 180 8.98 -2.13 -1.54
CA CYS A 180 9.83 -2.33 -0.36
C CYS A 180 9.00 -2.77 0.87
N PRO A 181 9.42 -3.79 1.64
CA PRO A 181 8.71 -4.28 2.83
C PRO A 181 8.44 -3.24 3.92
N ASP A 182 9.21 -2.15 3.96
CA ASP A 182 9.11 -1.11 4.97
C ASP A 182 7.91 -0.16 4.77
N HIS A 183 7.13 -0.29 3.70
CA HIS A 183 5.98 0.59 3.47
C HIS A 183 4.83 0.32 4.44
N GLN A 184 4.74 1.19 5.46
CA GLN A 184 4.01 0.89 6.69
C GLN A 184 2.48 0.93 6.56
N GLU A 185 1.95 1.30 5.39
CA GLU A 185 0.55 1.71 5.22
C GLU A 185 -0.18 0.98 4.07
N PHE A 186 0.41 -0.02 3.42
CA PHE A 186 -0.31 -0.80 2.39
C PHE A 186 -1.48 -1.57 3.01
N VAL A 187 -2.70 -1.30 2.55
CA VAL A 187 -3.93 -1.97 2.99
C VAL A 187 -4.31 -3.06 1.99
N LEU A 188 -4.38 -4.32 2.43
CA LEU A 188 -4.73 -5.44 1.56
C LEU A 188 -6.25 -5.52 1.29
N GLU A 189 -7.06 -5.26 2.31
CA GLU A 189 -8.50 -5.56 2.33
C GLU A 189 -9.30 -4.83 1.23
N PRO A 190 -9.06 -3.54 0.92
CA PRO A 190 -9.69 -2.84 -0.22
C PRO A 190 -9.28 -3.32 -1.63
N PHE A 191 -8.31 -4.23 -1.73
CA PHE A 191 -7.80 -4.76 -3.01
C PHE A 191 -8.27 -6.19 -3.30
N VAL A 192 -9.25 -6.71 -2.55
CA VAL A 192 -9.74 -8.09 -2.67
C VAL A 192 -10.15 -8.48 -4.09
N ASP A 193 -10.84 -7.58 -4.79
CA ASP A 193 -11.29 -7.73 -6.18
C ASP A 193 -10.47 -6.92 -7.21
N ALA A 194 -9.35 -6.33 -6.79
CA ALA A 194 -8.49 -5.51 -7.67
C ALA A 194 -8.04 -6.26 -8.94
N THR A 195 -7.95 -5.54 -10.06
CA THR A 195 -7.36 -6.04 -11.31
C THR A 195 -5.85 -6.07 -11.18
N VAL A 196 -5.20 -7.20 -11.52
CA VAL A 196 -3.75 -7.37 -11.44
C VAL A 196 -3.20 -7.60 -12.85
N THR A 197 -2.50 -6.61 -13.38
CA THR A 197 -1.88 -6.65 -14.71
C THR A 197 -0.37 -6.81 -14.58
N VAL A 198 0.14 -7.99 -14.91
CA VAL A 198 1.58 -8.32 -14.85
C VAL A 198 2.20 -8.22 -16.25
N ALA A 199 3.47 -7.82 -16.33
CA ALA A 199 4.25 -7.86 -17.56
C ALA A 199 4.41 -9.32 -18.05
N ASP A 200 4.19 -9.55 -19.34
CA ASP A 200 4.30 -10.87 -19.96
C ASP A 200 5.57 -10.94 -20.84
N PRO A 201 6.27 -12.07 -20.97
CA PRO A 201 7.39 -12.19 -21.90
C PRO A 201 7.06 -11.85 -23.36
N ASP A 202 5.83 -12.14 -23.81
CA ASP A 202 5.35 -11.83 -25.17
C ASP A 202 4.79 -10.38 -25.26
N ASP A 203 4.42 -9.78 -24.12
CA ASP A 203 4.02 -8.37 -24.02
C ASP A 203 4.46 -7.74 -22.67
N PRO A 204 5.69 -7.20 -22.59
CA PRO A 204 6.25 -6.72 -21.34
C PRO A 204 5.74 -5.34 -20.93
N TYR A 205 4.84 -4.72 -21.72
CA TYR A 205 4.36 -3.36 -21.49
C TYR A 205 2.92 -3.30 -20.96
N ARG A 206 2.21 -4.43 -20.86
CA ARG A 206 0.82 -4.51 -20.35
C ARG A 206 0.55 -3.69 -19.07
N PRO A 207 1.44 -3.63 -18.06
CA PRO A 207 1.21 -2.79 -16.88
C PRO A 207 1.11 -1.29 -17.21
N VAL A 208 1.93 -0.82 -18.15
CA VAL A 208 1.95 0.58 -18.61
C VAL A 208 0.76 0.86 -19.53
N GLU A 209 0.39 -0.09 -20.38
CA GLU A 209 -0.79 0.04 -21.24
C GLU A 209 -2.06 0.16 -20.40
N ARG A 210 -2.23 -0.70 -19.39
CA ARG A 210 -3.34 -0.62 -18.44
C ARG A 210 -3.39 0.73 -17.71
N PHE A 211 -2.24 1.27 -17.30
CA PHE A 211 -2.17 2.62 -16.74
C PHE A 211 -2.60 3.69 -17.75
N ALA A 212 -2.14 3.61 -19.00
CA ALA A 212 -2.45 4.57 -20.04
C ALA A 212 -3.93 4.54 -20.49
N GLU A 213 -4.56 3.36 -20.50
CA GLU A 213 -6.00 3.18 -20.67
C GLU A 213 -6.77 3.98 -19.60
N LEU A 214 -6.48 3.73 -18.32
CA LEU A 214 -7.17 4.42 -17.21
C LEU A 214 -6.92 5.93 -17.21
N ALA A 215 -5.72 6.38 -17.56
CA ALA A 215 -5.41 7.80 -17.67
C ALA A 215 -6.19 8.48 -18.81
N ALA A 216 -6.33 7.83 -19.96
CA ALA A 216 -7.07 8.37 -21.10
C ALA A 216 -8.60 8.37 -20.90
N ASP A 217 -9.12 7.47 -20.06
CA ASP A 217 -10.54 7.42 -19.68
C ASP A 217 -10.88 8.38 -18.52
N SER A 218 -9.90 9.10 -17.93
CA SER A 218 -10.08 10.01 -16.79
C SER A 218 -9.93 11.50 -17.15
N GLU A 219 -10.74 12.35 -16.54
CA GLU A 219 -10.61 13.82 -16.58
C GLU A 219 -9.43 14.28 -15.72
N THR A 220 -9.16 13.62 -14.58
CA THR A 220 -8.02 13.94 -13.71
C THR A 220 -7.16 12.73 -13.35
N PHE A 221 -5.87 12.99 -13.14
CA PHE A 221 -4.90 12.01 -12.69
C PHE A 221 -3.91 12.64 -11.70
N ARG A 222 -3.78 12.07 -10.50
CA ARG A 222 -2.83 12.51 -9.49
C ARG A 222 -2.01 11.35 -8.96
N GLY A 223 -0.73 11.53 -8.70
CA GLY A 223 0.07 10.40 -8.24
C GLY A 223 1.55 10.66 -8.03
N PHE A 224 2.29 9.59 -7.82
CA PHE A 224 3.75 9.62 -7.79
C PHE A 224 4.34 8.40 -8.47
N ASN A 225 5.50 8.55 -9.08
CA ASN A 225 6.11 7.47 -9.85
C ASN A 225 7.64 7.47 -9.78
N THR A 226 8.23 6.28 -9.67
CA THR A 226 9.68 6.10 -9.62
C THR A 226 10.32 6.22 -11.01
N THR A 227 9.55 6.05 -12.09
CA THR A 227 10.01 6.06 -13.49
C THR A 227 9.07 6.93 -14.36
N PRO A 228 9.51 7.51 -15.50
CA PRO A 228 8.63 8.25 -16.39
C PRO A 228 7.48 7.38 -16.93
N MET A 229 6.25 7.90 -16.91
CA MET A 229 5.03 7.11 -17.19
C MET A 229 4.98 6.55 -18.61
N THR A 230 5.52 7.26 -19.61
CA THR A 230 5.62 6.77 -21.00
C THR A 230 7.03 6.26 -21.33
N PRO A 231 7.22 4.94 -21.53
CA PRO A 231 8.49 4.33 -21.96
C PRO A 231 9.01 4.94 -23.27
N PRO A 232 10.32 5.20 -23.41
CA PRO A 232 10.87 5.84 -24.60
C PRO A 232 10.54 5.15 -25.94
N VAL A 233 10.36 3.83 -25.92
CA VAL A 233 10.15 3.00 -27.13
C VAL A 233 8.76 3.14 -27.76
N ARG A 234 7.75 3.66 -27.03
CA ARG A 234 6.39 3.88 -27.55
C ARG A 234 6.09 5.33 -27.95
N ARG A 235 7.02 6.26 -27.70
CA ARG A 235 6.88 7.66 -28.12
C ARG A 235 6.90 7.78 -29.64
N GLY A 236 5.73 8.07 -30.22
CA GLY A 236 5.53 8.13 -31.67
C GLY A 236 4.17 7.60 -32.13
N ARG A 237 3.40 6.99 -31.23
CA ARG A 237 2.01 6.61 -31.46
C ARG A 237 1.20 6.94 -30.22
N ASP A 238 0.39 7.99 -30.30
CA ASP A 238 -0.79 8.20 -29.46
C ASP A 238 -0.50 8.26 -27.93
N ASP A 239 0.43 9.12 -27.52
CA ASP A 239 0.87 9.35 -26.10
C ASP A 239 -0.16 10.18 -25.31
N HIS A 240 -1.44 9.77 -25.32
CA HIS A 240 -2.60 10.56 -24.90
C HIS A 240 -2.64 10.95 -23.41
N VAL A 241 -1.81 10.35 -22.56
CA VAL A 241 -1.75 10.59 -21.10
C VAL A 241 -1.58 12.08 -20.72
N LEU A 242 -1.03 12.91 -21.63
CA LEU A 242 -0.84 14.35 -21.42
C LEU A 242 -1.79 15.25 -22.25
N ASP A 243 -2.65 14.68 -23.10
CA ASP A 243 -3.59 15.43 -23.95
C ASP A 243 -5.01 15.38 -23.37
N GLY A 244 -5.34 16.33 -22.49
CA GLY A 244 -6.72 16.57 -22.03
C GLY A 244 -7.02 16.18 -20.58
N THR A 245 -6.16 15.40 -19.93
CA THR A 245 -6.28 15.01 -18.52
C THR A 245 -5.51 15.98 -17.61
N GLU A 246 -6.15 16.51 -16.56
CA GLU A 246 -5.47 17.33 -15.54
C GLU A 246 -4.53 16.45 -14.70
N THR A 247 -3.22 16.63 -14.85
CA THR A 247 -2.18 15.76 -14.27
C THR A 247 -1.37 16.45 -13.18
N GLU A 248 -1.32 15.88 -11.97
CA GLU A 248 -0.39 16.30 -10.90
C GLU A 248 0.47 15.13 -10.40
N VAL A 249 1.76 15.12 -10.77
CA VAL A 249 2.67 13.98 -10.54
C VAL A 249 3.93 14.35 -9.75
N VAL A 250 4.25 13.55 -8.73
CA VAL A 250 5.55 13.59 -8.04
C VAL A 250 6.50 12.55 -8.64
N TYR A 251 7.67 12.98 -9.10
CA TYR A 251 8.71 12.11 -9.65
C TYR A 251 9.97 12.10 -8.77
N ARG A 252 10.83 11.10 -8.97
CA ARG A 252 12.26 11.28 -8.65
C ARG A 252 12.85 12.35 -9.57
N ARG A 253 13.79 13.15 -9.09
CA ARG A 253 14.39 14.25 -9.86
C ARG A 253 14.89 13.80 -11.25
N SER A 254 15.64 12.70 -11.29
CA SER A 254 16.16 12.10 -12.53
C SER A 254 15.07 11.55 -13.47
N ALA A 255 13.89 11.20 -12.96
CA ALA A 255 12.75 10.81 -13.79
C ALA A 255 12.04 12.03 -14.39
N ALA A 256 11.93 13.13 -13.65
CA ALA A 256 11.42 14.40 -14.15
C ALA A 256 12.35 14.98 -15.24
N GLU A 257 13.66 15.06 -14.97
CA GLU A 257 14.68 15.51 -15.93
C GLU A 257 14.60 14.68 -17.23
N LYS A 258 14.58 13.35 -17.13
CA LYS A 258 14.44 12.45 -18.30
C LYS A 258 13.12 12.62 -19.06
N LEU A 259 12.00 12.89 -18.38
CA LEU A 259 10.72 13.19 -19.04
C LEU A 259 10.83 14.44 -19.92
N LEU A 260 11.46 15.48 -19.39
CA LEU A 260 11.68 16.78 -20.03
C LEU A 260 12.71 16.72 -21.16
N GLU A 261 13.79 15.95 -21.02
CA GLU A 261 14.73 15.65 -22.11
C GLU A 261 14.05 14.92 -23.29
N THR A 262 13.11 14.03 -22.99
CA THR A 262 12.55 13.08 -23.97
C THR A 262 11.25 13.57 -24.63
N ALA A 263 10.58 14.60 -24.08
CA ALA A 263 9.45 15.30 -24.73
C ALA A 263 9.42 16.81 -24.38
N PRO A 264 10.47 17.57 -24.74
CA PRO A 264 10.70 18.93 -24.25
C PRO A 264 9.60 19.94 -24.60
N GLU A 265 9.01 19.88 -25.79
CA GLU A 265 7.95 20.80 -26.19
C GLU A 265 6.62 20.42 -25.53
N ARG A 266 6.19 19.16 -25.68
CA ARG A 266 4.92 18.64 -25.14
C ARG A 266 4.79 18.80 -23.62
N ALA A 267 5.87 18.54 -22.88
CA ALA A 267 5.87 18.72 -21.43
C ALA A 267 5.78 20.22 -21.05
N ARG A 268 6.51 21.10 -21.75
CA ARG A 268 6.43 22.56 -21.51
C ARG A 268 5.08 23.14 -21.88
N ASP A 269 4.48 22.70 -22.99
CA ASP A 269 3.15 23.14 -23.42
C ASP A 269 2.07 22.72 -22.42
N ALA A 270 2.11 21.48 -21.92
CA ALA A 270 1.19 20.99 -20.89
C ALA A 270 1.36 21.72 -19.54
N ILE A 271 2.60 22.03 -19.14
CA ILE A 271 2.88 22.85 -17.94
C ILE A 271 2.37 24.29 -18.13
N ALA A 272 2.64 24.91 -19.29
CA ALA A 272 2.21 26.27 -19.60
C ALA A 272 0.67 26.41 -19.73
N ALA A 273 -0.01 25.36 -20.16
CA ALA A 273 -1.48 25.26 -20.18
C ALA A 273 -2.08 24.98 -18.79
N GLY A 274 -1.27 24.64 -17.78
CA GLY A 274 -1.72 24.25 -16.44
C GLY A 274 -2.28 22.82 -16.36
N HIS A 275 -2.15 22.02 -17.42
CA HIS A 275 -2.61 20.62 -17.46
C HIS A 275 -1.61 19.63 -16.86
N LEU A 276 -0.35 20.03 -16.67
CA LEU A 276 0.69 19.21 -16.06
C LEU A 276 1.41 19.96 -14.94
N THR A 277 1.27 19.47 -13.71
CA THR A 277 2.05 19.91 -12.55
C THR A 277 3.05 18.82 -12.16
N ILE A 278 4.34 19.16 -12.14
CA ILE A 278 5.41 18.24 -11.72
C ILE A 278 6.00 18.71 -10.38
N ARG A 279 6.16 17.77 -9.46
CA ARG A 279 6.93 17.93 -8.22
C ARG A 279 8.04 16.88 -8.15
N THR A 280 9.07 17.10 -7.35
CA THR A 280 10.18 16.17 -7.16
C THR A 280 10.37 15.76 -5.72
N ARG A 281 10.67 14.47 -5.49
CA ARG A 281 11.07 13.90 -4.20
C ARG A 281 12.07 12.78 -4.44
N GLU A 282 13.18 12.76 -3.71
CA GLU A 282 14.27 11.79 -3.93
C GLU A 282 13.83 10.33 -3.69
N THR A 283 13.01 10.11 -2.65
CA THR A 283 12.50 8.79 -2.29
C THR A 283 11.00 8.69 -2.55
N LEU A 284 10.62 7.68 -3.34
CA LEU A 284 9.24 7.32 -3.62
C LEU A 284 9.03 5.83 -3.32
N PRO A 285 7.91 5.44 -2.70
CA PRO A 285 7.76 4.11 -2.11
C PRO A 285 7.47 3.01 -3.15
N TYR A 286 6.75 3.39 -4.20
CA TYR A 286 6.27 2.59 -5.33
C TYR A 286 5.74 3.58 -6.38
N GLY A 287 5.05 3.12 -7.44
CA GLY A 287 4.19 4.01 -8.22
C GLY A 287 2.77 4.01 -7.66
N LEU A 288 2.16 5.17 -7.50
CA LEU A 288 0.75 5.35 -7.12
C LEU A 288 0.06 6.24 -8.14
N ALA A 289 -1.14 5.85 -8.53
CA ALA A 289 -2.02 6.56 -9.42
C ALA A 289 -3.41 6.68 -8.80
N VAL A 290 -3.94 7.90 -8.74
CA VAL A 290 -5.33 8.19 -8.36
C VAL A 290 -5.98 8.79 -9.60
N PHE A 291 -7.00 8.09 -10.09
CA PHE A 291 -7.90 8.50 -11.16
C PHE A 291 -9.23 8.95 -10.55
N ASP A 292 -10.17 9.42 -11.37
CA ASP A 292 -11.47 9.87 -10.90
C ASP A 292 -12.23 8.75 -10.15
N ASP A 293 -12.35 7.58 -10.78
CA ASP A 293 -13.11 6.41 -10.27
C ASP A 293 -12.22 5.24 -9.79
N ARG A 294 -10.88 5.37 -9.81
CA ARG A 294 -9.96 4.26 -9.49
C ARG A 294 -8.68 4.69 -8.76
N VAL A 295 -8.07 3.74 -8.05
CA VAL A 295 -6.67 3.83 -7.61
C VAL A 295 -5.86 2.70 -8.26
N GLY A 296 -4.62 3.01 -8.66
CA GLY A 296 -3.66 2.12 -9.26
C GLY A 296 -2.32 2.13 -8.52
N ILE A 297 -1.66 0.98 -8.38
CA ILE A 297 -0.33 0.85 -7.76
C ILE A 297 0.59 0.10 -8.73
N ALA A 298 1.76 0.66 -9.00
CA ALA A 298 2.75 0.11 -9.92
C ALA A 298 3.98 -0.42 -9.18
N GLY A 299 4.34 -1.67 -9.47
CA GLY A 299 5.61 -2.29 -9.09
C GLY A 299 6.63 -2.18 -10.22
N TYR A 300 7.90 -1.99 -9.87
CA TYR A 300 8.99 -1.78 -10.81
C TYR A 300 10.16 -2.74 -10.54
N ASP A 301 10.86 -3.15 -11.58
CA ASP A 301 12.16 -3.81 -11.43
C ASP A 301 13.24 -2.75 -11.13
N ASP A 302 13.85 -2.83 -9.95
CA ASP A 302 14.86 -1.86 -9.45
C ASP A 302 16.08 -1.69 -10.38
N ARG A 303 16.39 -2.70 -11.20
CA ARG A 303 17.58 -2.70 -12.07
C ARG A 303 17.34 -2.04 -13.42
N THR A 304 16.12 -2.11 -13.94
CA THR A 304 15.75 -1.68 -15.29
C THR A 304 14.78 -0.50 -15.29
N GLY A 305 14.06 -0.27 -14.20
CA GLY A 305 13.00 0.74 -14.09
C GLY A 305 11.75 0.43 -14.93
N LEU A 306 11.59 -0.82 -15.38
CA LEU A 306 10.41 -1.29 -16.09
C LEU A 306 9.28 -1.63 -15.11
N ALA A 307 8.04 -1.29 -15.46
CA ALA A 307 6.87 -1.70 -14.70
C ALA A 307 6.68 -3.21 -14.84
N THR A 308 6.78 -3.95 -13.75
CA THR A 308 6.59 -5.40 -13.71
C THR A 308 5.12 -5.76 -13.46
N VAL A 309 4.39 -4.89 -12.77
CA VAL A 309 2.99 -5.07 -12.43
C VAL A 309 2.30 -3.72 -12.23
N PHE A 310 1.01 -3.68 -12.56
CA PHE A 310 0.09 -2.60 -12.22
C PHE A 310 -1.20 -3.22 -11.65
N VAL A 311 -1.60 -2.76 -10.47
CA VAL A 311 -2.79 -3.24 -9.76
C VAL A 311 -3.77 -2.09 -9.64
N ASP A 312 -4.99 -2.23 -10.15
CA ASP A 312 -6.04 -1.19 -10.06
C ASP A 312 -7.34 -1.69 -9.43
N THR A 313 -8.03 -0.82 -8.69
CA THR A 313 -9.34 -1.09 -8.07
C THR A 313 -10.22 0.16 -8.11
N ASP A 314 -11.53 -0.05 -8.15
CA ASP A 314 -12.61 0.94 -8.04
C ASP A 314 -13.22 1.01 -6.63
N ASP A 315 -12.62 0.34 -5.65
CA ASP A 315 -13.02 0.41 -4.25
C ASP A 315 -12.79 1.82 -3.65
N ASP A 316 -13.85 2.43 -3.11
CA ASP A 316 -13.83 3.77 -2.52
C ASP A 316 -12.82 3.92 -1.36
N VAL A 317 -12.66 2.87 -0.53
CA VAL A 317 -11.74 2.88 0.62
C VAL A 317 -10.29 2.79 0.13
N ALA A 318 -10.03 2.05 -0.95
CA ALA A 318 -8.75 2.04 -1.65
C ALA A 318 -8.45 3.41 -2.28
N ARG A 319 -9.43 4.04 -2.92
CA ARG A 319 -9.28 5.34 -3.58
C ARG A 319 -8.98 6.44 -2.56
N GLU A 320 -9.74 6.50 -1.47
CA GLU A 320 -9.50 7.43 -0.36
C GLU A 320 -8.17 7.17 0.36
N TRP A 321 -7.76 5.90 0.49
CA TRP A 321 -6.41 5.55 0.96
C TRP A 321 -5.33 6.12 0.04
N GLY A 322 -5.47 5.92 -1.27
CA GLY A 322 -4.55 6.42 -2.29
C GLY A 322 -4.43 7.94 -2.25
N GLU A 323 -5.55 8.64 -2.14
CA GLU A 323 -5.55 10.10 -1.94
C GLU A 323 -4.78 10.52 -0.69
N ARG A 324 -4.96 9.86 0.46
CA ARG A 324 -4.22 10.23 1.69
C ARG A 324 -2.71 10.01 1.52
N VAL A 325 -2.30 8.87 0.97
CA VAL A 325 -0.88 8.55 0.72
C VAL A 325 -0.27 9.54 -0.28
N TYR A 326 -1.01 9.90 -1.33
CA TYR A 326 -0.61 10.92 -2.29
C TYR A 326 -0.43 12.30 -1.64
N ARG A 327 -1.41 12.77 -0.85
CA ARG A 327 -1.34 14.07 -0.15
C ARG A 327 -0.11 14.13 0.76
N ALA A 328 0.19 13.06 1.50
CA ALA A 328 1.38 12.99 2.36
C ALA A 328 2.69 13.07 1.55
N VAL A 329 2.82 12.31 0.45
CA VAL A 329 4.01 12.36 -0.42
C VAL A 329 4.15 13.72 -1.12
N ARG A 330 3.04 14.36 -1.48
CA ARG A 330 2.98 15.69 -2.11
C ARG A 330 3.40 16.82 -1.16
N ALA A 331 3.03 16.74 0.11
CA ALA A 331 3.42 17.73 1.13
C ALA A 331 4.95 17.79 1.33
N ASP A 332 5.62 16.64 1.21
CA ASP A 332 7.07 16.48 1.25
C ASP A 332 7.78 16.74 -0.11
N ALA A 333 7.07 17.21 -1.15
CA ALA A 333 7.61 17.30 -2.51
C ALA A 333 7.81 18.74 -3.00
N ASP A 334 9.05 19.02 -3.43
CA ASP A 334 9.45 20.30 -4.00
C ASP A 334 8.79 20.53 -5.37
N PRO A 335 8.24 21.72 -5.65
CA PRO A 335 7.75 22.04 -7.00
C PRO A 335 8.92 22.08 -7.99
N LEU A 336 8.74 21.54 -9.19
CA LEU A 336 9.76 21.63 -10.22
C LEU A 336 9.74 23.01 -10.88
N ASP A 337 10.56 23.92 -10.36
CA ASP A 337 10.62 25.30 -10.81
C ASP A 337 11.11 25.38 -12.28
N ALA A 338 10.31 25.98 -13.17
CA ALA A 338 10.57 25.99 -14.61
C ALA A 338 11.90 26.67 -15.02
N ARG A 339 12.49 27.48 -14.14
CA ARG A 339 13.82 28.10 -14.32
C ARG A 339 14.98 27.11 -14.16
N THR A 340 14.72 25.97 -13.51
CA THR A 340 15.69 24.86 -13.40
C THR A 340 15.79 24.06 -14.71
N LEU A 341 15.07 24.48 -15.76
CA LEU A 341 15.00 23.84 -17.08
C LEU A 341 15.73 24.64 -18.17
N GLU A 342 16.48 25.68 -17.77
CA GLU A 342 17.22 26.60 -18.66
C GLU A 342 18.77 26.48 -18.57
N ASP A 343 19.29 25.72 -17.60
CA ASP A 343 20.71 25.37 -17.40
C ASP A 343 21.04 23.94 -17.90
#